data_AF-A0A146KGA5-F1
#
_entry.id   AF-A0A146KGA5-F1
#
_cell.length_a   1.000
_cell.length_b   1.000
_cell.length_c   1.000
_cell.angle_alpha   90.00
_cell.angle_beta   90.00
_cell.angle_gamma   90.00
#
_symmetry.space_group_name_H-M   'P 1'
#
loop_
_entity.id
_entity.type
_entity.pdbx_description
1 polymer ?
#
loop_
_entity_poly.entity_id
_entity_poly.type
_entity_poly.pdbx_seq_one_letter_code
_entity_poly.pdbx_strand_id
1 'polypeptide(L)'
;QSEKQRFWLDSLFFVYLLQQLIHDTFSLSNSVQIDCIRWCLKKVLLISNQRTKKQKQPRNWQGDFKKMDDKQAKLILNLPQFPTKDQVQSHYRKLLQRNHPDRGGSVFISQLLSEALKQLDK
;
A
#
# COMPACT_ATOMS: atom_id res chain seq x y z
N GLN A 1 -8.72 -12.31 5.08
CA GLN A 1 -8.49 -12.91 6.42
C GLN A 1 -7.00 -13.01 6.79
N SER A 2 -6.05 -12.96 5.84
CA SER A 2 -4.61 -13.11 6.10
C SER A 2 -3.89 -11.89 6.69
N GLU A 3 -4.40 -10.67 6.49
CA GLU A 3 -3.71 -9.44 6.97
C GLU A 3 -3.82 -9.24 8.49
N LYS A 4 -4.96 -9.61 9.10
CA LYS A 4 -5.13 -9.54 10.57
C LYS A 4 -4.24 -10.54 11.30
N GLN A 5 -4.00 -11.72 10.72
CA GLN A 5 -3.13 -12.76 11.28
C GLN A 5 -1.65 -12.34 11.27
N ARG A 6 -1.20 -11.62 10.23
CA ARG A 6 0.15 -11.04 10.19
C ARG A 6 0.38 -9.97 11.26
N PHE A 7 -0.65 -9.21 11.61
CA PHE A 7 -0.57 -8.17 12.63
C PHE A 7 -0.26 -8.73 14.04
N TRP A 8 -0.83 -9.89 14.37
CA TRP A 8 -0.56 -10.58 15.64
C TRP A 8 0.82 -11.23 15.68
N LEU A 9 1.26 -11.83 14.57
CA LEU A 9 2.59 -12.42 14.47
C LEU A 9 3.70 -11.35 14.55
N ASP A 10 3.49 -10.18 13.94
CA ASP A 10 4.42 -9.05 14.08
C ASP A 10 4.49 -8.53 15.52
N SER A 11 3.36 -8.50 16.24
CA SER A 11 3.30 -8.06 17.64
C SER A 11 4.01 -9.04 18.58
N LEU A 12 3.84 -10.34 18.39
CA LEU A 12 4.51 -11.37 19.19
C LEU A 12 6.02 -11.41 18.90
N PHE A 13 6.41 -11.22 17.63
CA PHE A 13 7.81 -11.12 17.23
C PHE A 13 8.49 -9.89 17.83
N PHE A 14 7.77 -8.76 17.93
CA PHE A 14 8.27 -7.53 18.56
C PHE A 14 8.49 -7.70 20.07
N VAL A 15 7.59 -8.39 20.77
CA VAL A 15 7.73 -8.69 22.21
C VAL A 15 8.91 -9.65 22.45
N TYR A 16 9.07 -10.68 21.63
CA TYR A 16 10.21 -11.61 21.73
C TYR A 16 11.55 -10.91 21.47
N LEU A 17 11.63 -10.03 20.47
CA LEU A 17 12.81 -9.23 20.19
C LEU A 17 13.15 -8.26 21.32
N LEU A 18 12.15 -7.65 21.95
CA LEU A 18 12.37 -6.79 23.12
C LEU A 18 12.87 -7.60 24.33
N GLN A 19 12.36 -8.81 24.52
CA GLN A 19 12.77 -9.68 25.62
C GLN A 19 14.21 -10.18 25.45
N GLN A 20 14.63 -10.50 24.21
CA GLN A 20 16.01 -10.85 23.89
C GLN A 20 16.97 -9.67 24.15
N LEU A 21 16.56 -8.45 23.79
CA LEU A 21 17.34 -7.22 23.98
C LEU A 21 17.61 -6.92 25.46
N ILE A 22 16.63 -7.15 26.33
CA ILE A 22 16.76 -6.92 27.77
C ILE A 22 17.76 -7.90 28.39
N HIS A 23 17.78 -9.15 27.94
CA HIS A 23 18.70 -10.17 28.48
C HIS A 23 20.16 -9.92 28.08
N ASP A 24 20.42 -9.46 26.86
CA ASP A 24 21.80 -9.22 26.36
C ASP A 24 22.43 -7.93 26.91
N THR A 25 21.60 -6.96 27.33
CA THR A 25 22.10 -5.68 27.87
C THR A 25 22.59 -5.75 29.32
N PHE A 26 22.26 -6.80 30.08
CA PHE A 26 22.58 -6.86 31.51
C PHE A 26 24.05 -7.21 31.83
N SER A 27 24.85 -7.65 30.85
CA SER A 27 26.22 -8.16 31.10
C SER A 27 27.38 -7.35 30.47
N LEU A 28 27.16 -6.12 29.98
CA LEU A 28 28.19 -5.36 29.26
C LEU A 28 28.37 -3.92 29.76
N SER A 29 29.62 -3.44 29.72
CA SER A 29 30.08 -2.11 30.13
C SER A 29 29.36 -0.95 29.42
N ASN A 30 29.17 0.16 30.14
CA ASN A 30 28.32 1.32 29.83
C ASN A 30 28.47 1.93 28.42
N SER A 31 29.64 1.82 27.77
CA SER A 31 29.86 2.40 26.44
C SER A 31 29.20 1.59 25.31
N VAL A 32 29.18 0.26 25.42
CA VAL A 32 28.65 -0.64 24.38
C VAL A 32 27.12 -0.68 24.42
N GLN A 33 26.53 -0.54 25.61
CA GLN A 33 25.07 -0.46 25.79
C GLN A 33 24.44 0.71 25.02
N ILE A 34 25.10 1.89 25.04
CA ILE A 34 24.59 3.09 24.38
C ILE A 34 24.55 2.90 22.86
N ASP A 35 25.55 2.25 22.27
CA ASP A 35 25.61 2.01 20.83
C ASP A 35 24.59 0.96 20.38
N CYS A 36 24.37 -0.09 21.17
CA CYS A 36 23.32 -1.09 20.92
C CYS A 36 21.92 -0.46 20.95
N ILE A 37 21.64 0.39 21.94
CA ILE A 37 20.36 1.11 22.05
C ILE A 37 20.19 2.08 20.87
N ARG A 38 21.24 2.82 20.51
CA ARG A 38 21.23 3.76 19.37
C ARG A 38 20.97 3.04 18.03
N TRP A 39 21.56 1.86 17.83
CA TRP A 39 21.32 1.03 16.66
C TRP A 39 19.89 0.48 16.61
N CYS A 40 19.37 0.01 17.75
CA CYS A 40 17.99 -0.47 17.85
C CYS A 40 16.96 0.63 17.58
N LEU A 41 17.14 1.82 18.16
CA LEU A 41 16.29 2.97 17.89
C LEU A 41 16.32 3.37 16.41
N LYS A 42 17.51 3.39 15.78
CA LYS A 42 17.65 3.68 14.35
C LYS A 42 16.96 2.64 13.46
N LYS A 43 17.04 1.36 13.82
CA LYS A 43 16.36 0.25 13.13
C LYS A 43 14.84 0.34 13.24
N VAL A 44 14.29 0.60 14.43
CA VAL A 44 12.84 0.77 14.65
C VAL A 44 12.29 1.97 13.86
N LEU A 45 13.02 3.10 13.87
CA LEU A 45 12.65 4.26 13.06
C LEU A 45 12.67 3.95 11.56
N LEU A 46 13.67 3.23 11.05
CA LEU A 46 13.73 2.83 9.65
C LEU A 46 12.58 1.90 9.23
N ILE A 47 12.18 0.94 10.07
CA ILE A 47 11.07 0.03 9.78
C ILE A 47 9.73 0.77 9.69
N SER A 48 9.52 1.81 10.51
CA SER A 48 8.30 2.63 10.44
C SER A 48 8.22 3.49 9.17
N ASN A 49 9.36 3.92 8.62
CA ASN A 49 9.40 4.91 7.53
C ASN A 49 9.24 4.29 6.12
N GLN A 50 9.33 2.96 5.97
CA GLN A 50 9.17 2.30 4.66
C GLN A 50 7.71 2.08 4.23
N ARG A 51 6.72 2.40 5.10
CA ARG A 51 5.30 2.10 4.85
C ARG A 51 4.57 3.07 3.93
N THR A 52 5.21 4.12 3.42
CA THR A 52 4.56 5.04 2.47
C THR A 52 5.46 5.42 1.30
N LYS A 53 5.70 4.48 0.38
CA LYS A 53 5.94 4.91 -1.01
C LYS A 53 4.62 5.47 -1.56
N LYS A 54 4.26 6.69 -1.15
CA LYS A 54 3.14 7.46 -1.71
C LYS A 54 3.46 7.64 -3.19
N GLN A 55 2.71 6.95 -4.05
CA GLN A 55 2.78 7.20 -5.48
C GLN A 55 2.49 8.69 -5.71
N LYS A 56 3.41 9.40 -6.36
CA LYS A 56 3.21 10.80 -6.75
C LYS A 56 2.08 10.81 -7.79
N GLN A 57 0.88 11.15 -7.34
CA GLN A 57 -0.26 11.42 -8.20
C GLN A 57 0.17 12.50 -9.23
N PRO A 58 -0.16 12.36 -10.52
CA PRO A 58 0.18 13.36 -11.52
C PRO A 58 -0.46 14.70 -11.14
N ARG A 59 0.32 15.77 -11.19
CA ARG A 59 -0.02 17.06 -10.57
C ARG A 59 -1.15 17.84 -11.24
N ASN A 60 -1.60 17.47 -12.43
CA ASN A 60 -2.60 18.24 -13.18
C ASN A 60 -3.67 17.33 -13.79
N TRP A 61 -4.77 17.11 -13.06
CA TRP A 61 -6.06 16.77 -13.67
C TRP A 61 -6.86 18.06 -13.81
N GLN A 62 -6.91 18.61 -15.03
CA GLN A 62 -7.75 19.75 -15.39
C GLN A 62 -8.63 19.31 -16.57
N GLY A 63 -9.74 18.65 -16.32
CA GLY A 63 -10.64 18.21 -17.39
C GLY A 63 -12.01 17.75 -16.90
N ASP A 64 -13.03 18.00 -17.72
CA ASP A 64 -14.37 17.46 -17.59
C ASP A 64 -14.37 15.94 -17.88
N PHE A 65 -15.05 15.13 -17.07
CA PHE A 65 -15.21 13.67 -17.26
C PHE A 65 -16.12 13.27 -18.44
N LYS A 66 -16.36 14.16 -19.41
CA LYS A 66 -17.41 13.97 -20.44
C LYS A 66 -17.14 12.81 -21.41
N LYS A 67 -15.87 12.44 -21.63
CA LYS A 67 -15.49 11.30 -22.47
C LYS A 67 -14.23 10.64 -21.90
N MET A 68 -14.29 9.33 -21.67
CA MET A 68 -13.16 8.54 -21.18
C MET A 68 -12.06 8.41 -22.24
N ASP A 69 -10.95 9.14 -22.07
CA ASP A 69 -9.75 8.97 -22.90
C ASP A 69 -8.86 7.82 -22.39
N ASP A 70 -8.02 7.24 -23.26
CA ASP A 70 -7.12 6.13 -22.92
C ASP A 70 -6.16 6.48 -21.77
N LYS A 71 -5.65 7.72 -21.76
CA LYS A 71 -4.80 8.22 -20.66
C LYS A 71 -5.58 8.30 -19.35
N GLN A 72 -6.83 8.77 -19.41
CA GLN A 72 -7.68 8.91 -18.25
C GLN A 72 -8.09 7.55 -17.68
N ALA A 73 -8.42 6.59 -18.54
CA ALA A 73 -8.75 5.21 -18.16
C ALA A 73 -7.58 4.54 -17.41
N LYS A 74 -6.34 4.72 -17.92
CA LYS A 74 -5.13 4.24 -17.23
C LYS A 74 -4.94 4.87 -15.86
N LEU A 75 -5.19 6.18 -15.73
CA LEU A 75 -5.11 6.88 -14.43
C LEU A 75 -6.17 6.39 -13.45
N ILE A 76 -7.41 6.21 -13.89
CA ILE A 76 -8.53 5.75 -13.04
C ILE A 76 -8.27 4.33 -12.51
N LEU A 77 -7.73 3.44 -13.35
CA LEU A 77 -7.39 2.06 -12.94
C LEU A 77 -6.04 1.94 -12.21
N ASN A 78 -5.32 3.06 -11.97
CA ASN A 78 -3.97 3.09 -11.41
C ASN A 78 -3.00 2.15 -12.16
N LEU A 79 -2.97 2.28 -13.49
CA LEU A 79 -2.13 1.49 -14.38
C LEU A 79 -0.87 2.27 -14.80
N PRO A 80 0.23 1.56 -15.12
CA PRO A 80 1.40 2.16 -15.76
C PRO A 80 1.09 2.59 -17.21
N GLN A 81 2.03 3.28 -17.85
CA GLN A 81 1.87 3.79 -19.22
C GLN A 81 1.67 2.68 -20.27
N PHE A 82 2.29 1.52 -20.05
CA PHE A 82 2.19 0.31 -20.89
C PHE A 82 1.74 -0.89 -20.05
N PRO A 83 0.44 -1.02 -19.74
CA PRO A 83 -0.07 -2.13 -18.96
C PRO A 83 -0.31 -3.37 -19.84
N THR A 84 -0.17 -4.56 -19.26
CA THR A 84 -0.62 -5.81 -19.92
C THR A 84 -2.12 -6.04 -19.66
N LYS A 85 -2.79 -6.82 -20.53
CA LYS A 85 -4.24 -7.11 -20.38
C LYS A 85 -4.57 -7.73 -19.01
N ASP A 86 -3.69 -8.59 -18.49
CA ASP A 86 -3.85 -9.20 -17.17
C ASP A 86 -3.76 -8.16 -16.05
N GLN A 87 -2.86 -7.18 -16.17
CA GLN A 87 -2.75 -6.09 -15.21
C GLN A 87 -4.03 -5.25 -15.20
N VAL A 88 -4.57 -4.91 -16.38
CA VAL A 88 -5.84 -4.17 -16.51
C VAL A 88 -6.96 -4.89 -15.76
N GLN A 89 -7.17 -6.18 -16.03
CA GLN A 89 -8.24 -6.94 -15.39
C GLN A 89 -8.01 -7.10 -13.87
N SER A 90 -6.77 -7.33 -13.43
CA SER A 90 -6.47 -7.50 -12.01
C SER A 90 -6.71 -6.22 -11.21
N HIS A 91 -6.36 -5.06 -11.77
CA HIS A 91 -6.58 -3.75 -11.15
C HIS A 91 -8.07 -3.40 -11.14
N TYR A 92 -8.77 -3.63 -12.25
CA TYR A 92 -10.22 -3.44 -12.34
C TYR A 92 -10.96 -4.25 -11.28
N ARG A 93 -10.71 -5.56 -11.18
CA ARG A 93 -11.39 -6.42 -10.18
C ARG A 93 -11.14 -5.94 -8.74
N LYS A 94 -9.90 -5.55 -8.43
CA LYS A 94 -9.54 -5.02 -7.10
C LYS A 94 -10.25 -3.70 -6.76
N LEU A 95 -10.40 -2.81 -7.74
CA LEU A 95 -11.08 -1.52 -7.54
C LEU A 95 -12.59 -1.68 -7.49
N LEU A 96 -13.16 -2.51 -8.36
CA LEU A 96 -14.59 -2.80 -8.37
C LEU A 96 -15.02 -3.48 -7.08
N GLN A 97 -14.25 -4.45 -6.56
CA GLN A 97 -14.60 -5.11 -5.31
C GLN A 97 -14.74 -4.12 -4.14
N ARG A 98 -13.87 -3.11 -4.08
CA ARG A 98 -13.89 -2.07 -3.05
C ARG A 98 -15.00 -1.05 -3.26
N ASN A 99 -15.30 -0.71 -4.51
CA ASN A 99 -16.26 0.35 -4.87
C ASN A 99 -17.64 -0.18 -5.27
N HIS A 100 -17.88 -1.48 -5.14
CA HIS A 100 -19.13 -2.11 -5.52
C HIS A 100 -20.32 -1.49 -4.76
N PRO A 101 -21.45 -1.18 -5.42
CA PRO A 101 -22.61 -0.57 -4.76
C PRO A 101 -23.13 -1.39 -3.58
N ASP A 102 -23.22 -2.72 -3.72
CA ASP A 102 -23.66 -3.61 -2.65
C ASP A 102 -22.75 -3.62 -1.42
N ARG A 103 -21.51 -3.14 -1.54
CA ARG A 103 -20.57 -3.00 -0.41
C ARG A 103 -20.50 -1.57 0.13
N GLY A 104 -21.48 -0.73 -0.21
CA GLY A 104 -21.52 0.68 0.17
C GLY A 104 -20.66 1.60 -0.72
N GLY A 105 -20.23 1.12 -1.88
CA GLY A 105 -19.54 1.94 -2.86
C GLY A 105 -20.49 2.75 -3.74
N SER A 106 -19.94 3.68 -4.52
CA SER A 106 -20.75 4.54 -5.40
C SER A 106 -21.04 3.85 -6.73
N VAL A 107 -22.32 3.87 -7.15
CA VAL A 107 -22.76 3.38 -8.48
C VAL A 107 -22.03 4.13 -9.59
N PHE A 108 -21.88 5.45 -9.45
CA PHE A 108 -21.17 6.29 -10.40
C PHE A 108 -19.70 5.85 -10.57
N ILE A 109 -19.01 5.57 -9.47
CA ILE A 109 -17.60 5.14 -9.51
C ILE A 109 -17.48 3.74 -10.14
N SER A 110 -18.42 2.84 -9.86
CA SER A 110 -18.45 1.52 -10.48
C SER A 110 -18.69 1.59 -12.00
N GLN A 111 -19.57 2.48 -12.45
CA GLN A 111 -19.79 2.76 -13.86
C GLN A 111 -18.53 3.33 -14.51
N LEU A 112 -17.87 4.29 -13.86
CA LEU A 112 -16.63 4.89 -14.36
C LEU A 112 -15.50 3.87 -14.51
N LEU A 113 -15.35 2.94 -13.56
CA LEU A 113 -14.40 1.84 -13.66
C LEU A 113 -14.70 0.91 -14.84
N SER A 114 -15.99 0.63 -15.06
CA SER A 114 -16.45 -0.23 -16.17
C SER A 114 -16.21 0.44 -17.53
N GLU A 115 -16.44 1.75 -17.61
CA GLU A 115 -16.15 2.55 -18.82
C GLU A 115 -14.65 2.59 -19.12
N ALA A 116 -13.80 2.76 -18.09
CA ALA A 116 -12.36 2.71 -18.24
C ALA A 116 -11.88 1.35 -18.77
N LEU A 117 -12.43 0.25 -18.25
CA LEU A 117 -12.11 -1.10 -18.77
C LEU A 117 -12.48 -1.23 -20.25
N LYS A 118 -13.71 -0.83 -20.61
CA LYS A 118 -14.20 -0.87 -22.00
C LYS A 118 -13.33 -0.02 -22.93
N GLN A 119 -12.74 1.06 -22.45
CA GLN A 119 -11.86 1.91 -23.25
C GLN A 119 -10.50 1.25 -23.51
N LEU A 120 -9.95 0.49 -22.55
CA LEU A 120 -8.64 -0.18 -22.68
C LEU A 120 -8.72 -1.55 -23.38
N ASP A 121 -9.89 -2.17 -23.41
CA ASP A 121 -10.12 -3.46 -24.07
C ASP A 121 -10.46 -3.33 -25.57
N LYS A 122 -10.63 -2.11 -26.09
CA LYS A 122 -10.81 -1.81 -27.52
C LYS A 122 -9.53 -2.08 -28.30
#